data_AF-A0A1Y1K7L5-F1
#
_entry.id   AF-A0A1Y1K7L5-F1
#
_cell.length_a   1.000
_cell.length_b   1.000
_cell.length_c   1.000
_cell.angle_alpha   90.00
_cell.angle_beta   90.00
_cell.angle_gamma   90.00
#
_symmetry.space_group_name_H-M   'P 1'
#
loop_
_entity.id
_entity.type
_entity.pdbx_description
1 polymer ?
#
loop_
_entity_poly.entity_id
_entity_poly.type
_entity_poly.pdbx_seq_one_letter_code
_entity_poly.pdbx_strand_id
1 'polypeptide(L)'
;SIPQTSGTIRSHKVPWWTDEVKTAVARKKEFLKNFKRNPSIENLIRFKKARANSRSIILQSKESSWKQYVNSMNSGAHTSDVWKNVKRIAGKRFNKPSRLIGTNGGTSDNLEDIVEVLAEHFRSVSSSINYSEEFLLQKEQKEKDLEFGCNEELKYNLPFTIDELENALYRSNDSSPGPDNIHYAMLRHLP
;
A
#
# COMPACT_ATOMS: atom_id res chain seq x y z
N SER A 1 7.13 -35.79 -14.17
CA SER A 1 7.05 -35.42 -12.75
C SER A 1 7.23 -33.92 -12.59
N ILE A 2 6.26 -33.23 -11.99
CA ILE A 2 6.32 -31.78 -11.75
C ILE A 2 7.17 -31.52 -10.49
N PRO A 3 8.17 -30.61 -10.52
CA PRO A 3 8.97 -30.33 -9.35
C PRO A 3 8.15 -29.53 -8.33
N GLN A 4 7.95 -30.10 -7.15
CA GLN A 4 7.39 -29.37 -6.00
C GLN A 4 8.47 -28.43 -5.47
N THR A 5 8.22 -27.12 -5.52
CA THR A 5 9.09 -26.12 -4.89
C THR A 5 9.14 -26.37 -3.39
N SER A 6 10.34 -26.45 -2.83
CA SER A 6 10.52 -26.59 -1.38
C SER A 6 9.94 -25.36 -0.69
N GLY A 7 8.91 -25.55 0.14
CA GLY A 7 8.12 -24.50 0.82
C GLY A 7 8.89 -23.72 1.90
N THR A 8 10.13 -23.31 1.66
CA THR A 8 10.86 -22.45 2.59
C THR A 8 10.39 -21.01 2.42
N ILE A 9 9.32 -20.65 3.13
CA ILE A 9 8.95 -19.24 3.31
C ILE A 9 10.15 -18.57 3.99
N ARG A 10 10.93 -17.80 3.24
CA ARG A 10 11.97 -16.95 3.80
C ARG A 10 11.28 -15.96 4.73
N SER A 11 11.32 -16.25 6.03
CA SER A 11 10.85 -15.33 7.05
C SER A 11 11.64 -14.04 6.90
N HIS A 12 11.00 -12.98 6.42
CA HIS A 12 11.56 -11.64 6.42
C HIS A 12 11.69 -11.20 7.88
N LYS A 13 12.77 -11.63 8.50
CA LYS A 13 13.12 -11.26 9.85
C LYS A 13 13.49 -9.79 9.81
N VAL A 14 12.77 -9.02 10.62
CA VAL A 14 13.08 -7.63 10.93
C VAL A 14 14.58 -7.42 11.19
N PRO A 15 15.15 -6.26 10.86
CA PRO A 15 16.61 -6.06 10.90
C PRO A 15 17.23 -6.25 12.30
N TRP A 16 16.46 -6.01 13.36
CA TRP A 16 16.84 -6.25 14.75
C TRP A 16 16.67 -7.71 15.22
N TRP A 17 16.34 -8.65 14.33
CA TRP A 17 16.23 -10.06 14.70
C TRP A 17 17.60 -10.75 14.61
N THR A 18 18.37 -10.64 15.68
CA THR A 18 19.70 -11.27 15.80
C THR A 18 19.60 -12.71 16.35
N ASP A 19 20.71 -13.45 16.30
CA ASP A 19 20.80 -14.77 16.95
C ASP A 19 20.64 -14.68 18.47
N GLU A 20 21.08 -13.57 19.08
CA GLU A 20 20.86 -13.29 20.50
C GLU A 20 19.35 -13.13 20.83
N VAL A 21 18.61 -12.39 20.01
CA VAL A 21 17.14 -12.30 20.14
C VAL A 21 16.50 -13.68 19.98
N LYS A 22 16.97 -14.47 19.01
CA LYS A 22 16.48 -15.83 18.76
C LYS A 22 16.69 -16.73 19.97
N THR A 23 17.90 -16.75 20.56
CA THR A 23 18.22 -17.58 21.73
C THR A 23 17.45 -17.15 22.96
N ALA A 24 17.32 -15.84 23.22
CA ALA A 24 16.55 -15.31 24.34
C ALA A 24 15.06 -15.65 24.25
N VAL A 25 14.47 -15.56 23.05
CA VAL A 25 13.07 -15.95 22.81
C VAL A 25 12.88 -17.46 22.95
N ALA A 26 13.83 -18.27 22.47
CA ALA A 26 13.79 -19.72 22.62
C ALA A 26 13.82 -20.13 24.10
N ARG A 27 14.76 -19.58 24.88
CA ARG A 27 14.88 -19.83 26.33
C ARG A 27 13.63 -19.39 27.10
N LYS A 28 13.03 -18.25 26.76
CA LYS A 28 11.72 -17.83 27.33
C LYS A 28 10.63 -18.87 27.05
N LYS A 29 10.53 -19.38 25.82
CA LYS A 29 9.55 -20.39 25.42
C LYS A 29 9.76 -21.72 26.14
N GLU A 30 11.02 -22.13 26.29
CA GLU A 30 11.40 -23.32 27.03
C GLU A 30 10.94 -23.26 28.50
N PHE A 31 11.26 -22.17 29.21
CA PHE A 31 10.81 -22.01 30.59
C PHE A 31 9.29 -21.87 30.72
N LEU A 32 8.61 -21.26 29.75
CA LEU A 32 7.15 -21.24 29.72
C LEU A 32 6.58 -22.66 29.56
N LYS A 33 7.17 -23.48 28.69
CA LYS A 33 6.76 -24.87 28.49
C LYS A 33 6.98 -25.70 29.76
N ASN A 34 8.12 -25.53 30.42
CA ASN A 34 8.41 -26.21 31.69
C ASN A 34 7.43 -25.78 32.79
N PHE A 35 7.20 -24.48 32.97
CA PHE A 35 6.21 -23.96 33.93
C PHE A 35 4.79 -24.49 33.67
N LYS A 36 4.37 -24.58 32.40
CA LYS A 36 3.05 -25.14 32.03
C LYS A 36 2.94 -26.63 32.33
N ARG A 37 4.04 -27.40 32.22
CA ARG A 37 4.07 -28.84 32.53
C ARG A 37 4.11 -29.09 34.03
N ASN A 38 4.94 -28.32 34.73
CA ASN A 38 5.23 -28.46 36.16
C ASN A 38 5.05 -27.09 36.84
N PRO A 39 3.83 -26.71 37.24
CA PRO A 39 3.57 -25.42 37.85
C PRO A 39 4.18 -25.36 39.26
N SER A 40 5.32 -24.69 39.39
CA SER A 40 5.99 -24.43 40.68
C SER A 40 6.41 -22.96 40.78
N ILE A 41 6.59 -22.48 42.01
CA ILE A 41 7.06 -21.10 42.26
C ILE A 41 8.44 -20.87 41.64
N GLU A 42 9.33 -21.86 41.73
CA GLU A 42 10.66 -21.77 41.13
C GLU A 42 10.58 -21.68 39.59
N ASN A 43 9.75 -22.52 38.96
CA ASN A 43 9.55 -22.48 37.51
C ASN A 43 8.92 -21.15 37.06
N LEU A 44 8.02 -20.58 37.86
CA LEU A 44 7.46 -19.26 37.63
C LEU A 44 8.52 -18.16 37.69
N ILE A 45 9.42 -18.19 38.69
CA ILE A 45 10.53 -17.24 38.82
C ILE A 45 11.48 -17.35 37.62
N ARG A 46 11.86 -18.58 37.23
CA ARG A 46 12.72 -18.81 36.06
C ARG A 46 12.09 -18.27 34.77
N PHE A 47 10.80 -18.52 34.55
CA PHE A 47 10.07 -17.96 33.41
C PHE A 47 10.01 -16.43 33.45
N LYS A 48 9.70 -15.81 34.61
CA LYS A 48 9.65 -14.35 34.75
C LYS A 48 11.01 -13.70 34.46
N LYS A 49 12.11 -14.27 34.99
CA LYS A 49 13.48 -13.83 34.69
C LYS A 49 13.79 -13.90 33.19
N ALA A 50 13.48 -15.03 32.55
CA ALA A 50 13.71 -15.19 31.11
C ALA A 50 12.81 -14.28 30.25
N ARG A 51 11.58 -14.01 30.69
CA ARG A 51 10.69 -13.04 30.05
C ARG A 51 11.27 -11.63 30.12
N ALA A 52 11.74 -11.19 31.29
CA ALA A 52 12.37 -9.89 31.47
C ALA A 52 13.63 -9.75 30.60
N ASN A 53 14.52 -10.75 30.63
CA ASN A 53 15.72 -10.78 29.82
C ASN A 53 15.41 -10.70 28.31
N SER A 54 14.48 -11.55 27.83
CA SER A 54 14.08 -11.52 26.41
C SER A 54 13.50 -10.17 25.98
N ARG A 55 12.78 -9.47 26.87
CA ARG A 55 12.27 -8.13 26.59
C ARG A 55 13.40 -7.11 26.49
N SER A 56 14.37 -7.16 27.41
CA SER A 56 15.55 -6.29 27.41
C SER A 56 16.35 -6.42 26.12
N ILE A 57 16.71 -7.65 25.75
CA ILE A 57 17.49 -7.95 24.54
C ILE A 57 16.74 -7.48 23.27
N ILE A 58 15.43 -7.70 23.19
CA ILE A 58 14.63 -7.21 22.04
C ILE A 58 14.65 -5.68 21.97
N LEU A 59 14.53 -4.99 23.09
CA LEU A 59 14.55 -3.52 23.12
C LEU A 59 15.92 -2.98 22.71
N GLN A 60 17.01 -3.52 23.27
CA GLN A 60 18.37 -3.16 22.92
C GLN A 60 18.65 -3.42 21.43
N SER A 61 18.25 -4.57 20.90
CA SER A 61 18.48 -4.88 19.49
C SER A 61 17.68 -3.97 18.55
N LYS A 62 16.44 -3.61 18.90
CA LYS A 62 15.65 -2.61 18.18
C LYS A 62 16.33 -1.25 18.17
N GLU A 63 16.80 -0.80 19.33
CA GLU A 63 17.49 0.48 19.49
C GLU A 63 18.78 0.51 18.65
N SER A 64 19.63 -0.52 18.75
CA SER A 64 20.85 -0.62 17.96
C SER A 64 20.57 -0.64 16.47
N SER A 65 19.55 -1.38 16.02
CA SER A 65 19.14 -1.40 14.62
C SER A 65 18.62 -0.04 14.13
N TRP A 66 17.89 0.69 14.98
CA TRP A 66 17.44 2.04 14.67
C TRP A 66 18.62 3.02 14.55
N LYS A 67 19.53 3.01 15.54
CA LYS A 67 20.76 3.83 15.52
C LYS A 67 21.60 3.56 14.28
N GLN A 68 21.81 2.28 13.94
CA GLN A 68 22.55 1.90 12.73
C GLN A 68 21.89 2.43 11.46
N TYR A 69 20.56 2.38 11.37
CA TYR A 69 19.83 2.91 10.23
C TYR A 69 19.97 4.43 10.12
N VAL A 70 19.71 5.17 11.21
CA VAL A 70 19.82 6.64 11.24
C VAL A 70 21.24 7.08 10.87
N ASN A 71 22.26 6.40 11.39
CA ASN A 71 23.66 6.70 11.06
C ASN A 71 24.03 6.41 9.59
N SER A 72 23.28 5.54 8.91
CA SER A 72 23.49 5.23 7.48
C SER A 72 22.71 6.14 6.52
N MET A 73 21.83 7.02 7.03
CA MET A 73 21.04 7.93 6.20
C MET A 73 21.92 9.04 5.62
N ASN A 74 21.69 9.36 4.35
CA ASN A 74 22.34 10.47 3.65
C ASN A 74 21.29 11.50 3.18
N SER A 75 21.72 12.71 2.84
CA SER A 75 20.84 13.80 2.36
C SER A 75 20.17 13.50 1.01
N GLY A 76 20.66 12.50 0.26
CA GLY A 76 20.10 12.05 -1.01
C GLY A 76 19.08 10.90 -0.91
N ALA A 77 18.75 10.44 0.31
CA ALA A 77 17.83 9.33 0.47
C ALA A 77 16.39 9.76 0.11
N HIS A 78 15.77 9.07 -0.85
CA HIS A 78 14.40 9.35 -1.23
C HIS A 78 13.43 9.01 -0.09
N THR A 79 12.41 9.86 0.13
CA THR A 79 11.44 9.73 1.22
C THR A 79 10.74 8.37 1.24
N SER A 80 10.51 7.75 0.08
CA SER A 80 9.91 6.41 -0.01
C SER A 80 10.79 5.32 0.61
N ASP A 81 12.11 5.39 0.39
CA ASP A 81 13.07 4.43 0.94
C ASP A 81 13.24 4.63 2.44
N VAL A 82 13.15 5.87 2.91
CA VAL A 82 13.14 6.17 4.34
C VAL A 82 11.94 5.49 5.01
N TRP A 83 10.74 5.75 4.51
CA TRP A 83 9.53 5.12 5.04
C TRP A 83 9.54 3.60 4.91
N LYS A 84 10.15 3.05 3.85
CA LYS A 84 10.30 1.61 3.64
C LYS A 84 11.15 0.99 4.75
N ASN A 85 12.27 1.62 5.09
CA ASN A 85 13.15 1.18 6.17
C ASN A 85 12.52 1.33 7.55
N VAL A 86 11.85 2.45 7.83
CA VAL A 86 11.12 2.68 9.09
C VAL A 86 10.07 1.58 9.32
N LYS A 87 9.24 1.29 8.32
CA LYS A 87 8.24 0.22 8.39
C LYS A 87 8.87 -1.16 8.56
N ARG A 88 10.01 -1.43 7.90
CA ARG A 88 10.78 -2.68 8.04
C ARG A 88 11.31 -2.87 9.46
N ILE A 89 11.87 -1.82 10.08
CA ILE A 89 12.33 -1.84 11.47
C ILE A 89 11.15 -1.97 12.44
N ALA A 90 10.02 -1.31 12.15
CA ALA A 90 8.79 -1.46 12.94
C ALA A 90 8.16 -2.87 12.84
N GLY A 91 8.61 -3.71 11.90
CA GLY A 91 8.03 -5.03 11.64
C GLY A 91 6.67 -4.99 10.96
N LYS A 92 6.31 -3.85 10.33
CA LYS A 92 5.11 -3.76 9.49
C LYS A 92 5.38 -4.55 8.20
N ARG A 93 4.49 -5.48 7.89
CA ARG A 93 4.56 -6.26 6.64
C ARG A 93 4.37 -5.32 5.46
N PHE A 94 5.26 -5.42 4.48
CA PHE A 94 4.92 -5.03 3.13
C PHE A 94 4.23 -6.23 2.53
N ASN A 95 2.94 -6.10 2.24
CA ASN A 95 2.33 -7.00 1.27
C ASN A 95 3.11 -6.75 -0.02
N LYS A 96 3.81 -7.78 -0.52
CA LYS A 96 4.21 -7.75 -1.92
C LYS A 96 2.90 -7.63 -2.71
N PRO A 97 2.86 -6.85 -3.80
CA PRO A 97 1.72 -6.93 -4.71
C PRO A 97 1.51 -8.42 -5.02
N SER A 98 0.26 -8.85 -4.89
CA SER A 98 -0.15 -10.21 -5.25
C SER A 98 0.37 -10.48 -6.66
N ARG A 99 1.19 -11.52 -6.81
CA ARG A 99 1.56 -12.01 -8.14
C ARG A 99 0.26 -12.43 -8.81
N LEU A 100 -0.14 -11.72 -9.85
CA LEU A 100 -1.30 -12.11 -10.64
C LEU A 100 -0.90 -13.35 -11.44
N ILE A 101 -1.75 -14.37 -11.37
CA ILE A 101 -1.60 -15.58 -12.15
C ILE A 101 -2.10 -15.22 -13.55
N GLY A 102 -1.22 -15.29 -14.54
CA GLY A 102 -1.61 -15.12 -15.94
C GLY A 102 -2.56 -16.23 -16.36
N THR A 103 -3.36 -15.97 -17.40
CA THR A 103 -4.34 -16.87 -17.99
C THR A 103 -3.78 -18.25 -18.38
N ASN A 104 -2.47 -18.35 -18.60
CA ASN A 104 -1.76 -19.59 -18.96
C ASN A 104 -1.10 -20.33 -17.78
N GLY A 105 -1.44 -19.99 -16.53
CA GLY A 105 -0.89 -20.64 -15.33
C GLY A 105 0.54 -20.20 -14.96
N GLY A 106 1.14 -19.27 -15.71
CA GLY A 106 2.41 -18.62 -15.36
C GLY A 106 2.19 -17.33 -14.56
N THR A 107 2.99 -17.08 -13.53
CA THR A 107 3.00 -15.76 -12.86
C THR A 107 3.92 -14.81 -13.62
N SER A 108 3.39 -13.68 -14.12
CA SER A 108 4.23 -12.59 -14.63
C SER A 108 4.56 -11.59 -13.52
N ASP A 109 5.81 -11.11 -13.51
CA ASP A 109 6.30 -10.00 -12.67
C ASP A 109 6.36 -8.68 -13.47
N ASN A 110 6.02 -8.69 -14.78
CA ASN A 110 5.97 -7.50 -15.63
C ASN A 110 4.63 -6.77 -15.45
N LEU A 111 4.67 -5.44 -15.33
CA LEU A 111 3.51 -4.59 -15.15
C LEU A 111 2.56 -4.62 -16.37
N GLU A 112 3.10 -4.64 -17.59
CA GLU A 112 2.29 -4.64 -18.82
C GLU A 112 1.45 -5.92 -18.91
N ASP A 113 2.08 -7.08 -18.74
CA ASP A 113 1.39 -8.37 -18.74
C ASP A 113 0.30 -8.45 -17.65
N ILE A 114 0.57 -7.86 -16.47
CA ILE A 114 -0.39 -7.80 -15.36
C ILE A 114 -1.63 -6.99 -15.76
N VAL A 115 -1.42 -5.84 -16.39
CA VAL A 115 -2.50 -4.96 -16.85
C VAL A 115 -3.34 -5.66 -17.92
N GLU A 116 -2.70 -6.34 -18.87
CA GLU A 116 -3.41 -7.06 -19.93
C GLU A 116 -4.26 -8.20 -19.37
N VAL A 117 -3.70 -9.03 -18.47
CA VAL A 117 -4.45 -10.12 -17.82
C VAL A 117 -5.65 -9.59 -17.02
N LEU A 118 -5.49 -8.46 -16.33
CA LEU A 118 -6.61 -7.81 -15.64
C LEU A 118 -7.65 -7.30 -16.64
N ALA A 119 -7.22 -6.65 -17.72
CA ALA A 119 -8.11 -6.14 -18.76
C ALA A 119 -8.92 -7.28 -19.41
N GLU A 120 -8.26 -8.39 -19.78
CA GLU A 120 -8.91 -9.60 -20.30
C GLU A 120 -9.91 -10.19 -19.30
N HIS A 121 -9.52 -10.29 -18.03
CA HIS A 121 -10.40 -10.81 -16.98
C HIS A 121 -11.64 -9.94 -16.81
N PHE A 122 -11.48 -8.62 -16.69
CA PHE A 122 -12.62 -7.70 -16.57
C PHE A 122 -13.48 -7.70 -17.83
N ARG A 123 -12.86 -7.72 -19.02
CA ARG A 123 -13.60 -7.85 -20.29
C ARG A 123 -14.42 -9.13 -20.33
N SER A 124 -13.84 -10.25 -19.89
CA SER A 124 -14.52 -11.54 -19.83
C SER A 124 -15.70 -11.50 -18.86
N VAL A 125 -15.50 -11.00 -17.63
CA VAL A 125 -16.55 -10.91 -16.60
C VAL A 125 -17.66 -9.93 -16.98
N SER A 126 -17.30 -8.77 -17.53
CA SER A 126 -18.23 -7.72 -17.93
C SER A 126 -18.80 -7.91 -19.34
N SER A 127 -18.43 -8.99 -20.03
CA SER A 127 -18.94 -9.32 -21.36
C SER A 127 -20.45 -9.46 -21.34
N SER A 128 -21.11 -8.93 -22.38
CA SER A 128 -22.55 -9.08 -22.57
C SER A 128 -22.99 -10.55 -22.63
N ILE A 129 -22.08 -11.48 -22.96
CA ILE A 129 -22.32 -12.92 -23.01
C ILE A 129 -22.72 -13.49 -21.63
N ASN A 130 -22.33 -12.85 -20.54
CA ASN A 130 -22.62 -13.33 -19.18
C ASN A 130 -23.97 -12.85 -18.63
N TYR A 131 -24.71 -12.01 -19.36
CA TYR A 131 -26.01 -11.51 -18.93
C TYR A 131 -27.16 -12.37 -19.46
N SER A 132 -28.29 -12.35 -18.76
CA SER A 132 -29.53 -12.99 -19.24
C SER A 132 -30.09 -12.25 -20.45
N GLU A 133 -30.86 -12.95 -21.28
CA GLU A 133 -31.53 -12.35 -22.45
C GLU A 133 -32.43 -11.17 -22.06
N GLU A 134 -33.14 -11.28 -20.93
CA GLU A 134 -33.98 -10.20 -20.39
C GLU A 134 -33.16 -8.93 -20.09
N PHE A 135 -31.94 -9.07 -19.58
CA PHE A 135 -31.07 -7.93 -19.26
C PHE A 135 -30.45 -7.32 -20.51
N LEU A 136 -30.11 -8.13 -21.52
CA LEU A 136 -29.56 -7.66 -22.78
C LEU A 136 -30.55 -6.77 -23.54
N LEU A 137 -31.84 -7.16 -23.57
CA LEU A 137 -32.90 -6.34 -24.15
C LEU A 137 -33.03 -4.98 -23.44
N GLN A 138 -32.94 -4.96 -22.11
CA GLN A 138 -32.98 -3.71 -21.35
C GLN A 138 -31.75 -2.83 -21.59
N LYS A 139 -30.56 -3.44 -21.73
CA LYS A 139 -29.30 -2.76 -22.01
C LYS A 139 -29.36 -2.03 -23.34
N GLU A 140 -29.76 -2.72 -24.42
CA GLU A 140 -29.90 -2.12 -25.76
C GLU A 140 -30.92 -0.96 -25.78
N GLN A 141 -31.99 -1.06 -25.00
CA GLN A 141 -32.99 0.01 -24.91
C GLN A 141 -32.48 1.25 -24.17
N LYS A 142 -31.60 1.08 -23.17
CA LYS A 142 -31.15 2.16 -22.28
C LYS A 142 -29.79 2.75 -22.66
N GLU A 143 -28.89 1.96 -23.26
CA GLU A 143 -27.58 2.42 -23.76
C GLU A 143 -27.71 3.02 -25.17
N LYS A 144 -28.66 3.95 -25.34
CA LYS A 144 -28.72 4.77 -26.56
C LYS A 144 -27.76 5.95 -26.42
N ASP A 145 -27.19 6.37 -27.54
CA ASP A 145 -26.35 7.56 -27.57
C ASP A 145 -27.12 8.76 -26.98
N LEU A 146 -26.47 9.44 -26.05
CA LEU A 146 -27.01 10.65 -25.46
C LEU A 146 -26.89 11.75 -26.52
N GLU A 147 -28.03 12.17 -27.07
CA GLU A 147 -28.09 13.35 -27.90
C GLU A 147 -27.95 14.59 -27.02
N PHE A 148 -26.73 15.12 -26.92
CA PHE A 148 -26.45 16.40 -26.24
C PHE A 148 -26.82 17.62 -27.08
N GLY A 149 -27.62 17.43 -28.14
CA GLY A 149 -28.09 18.49 -29.03
C GLY A 149 -29.06 19.42 -28.29
N CYS A 150 -28.52 20.34 -27.50
CA CYS A 150 -29.28 21.41 -26.89
C CYS A 150 -29.22 22.63 -27.81
N ASN A 151 -30.30 22.90 -28.54
CA ASN A 151 -30.46 24.12 -29.33
C ASN A 151 -30.90 25.32 -28.48
N GLU A 152 -30.97 25.15 -27.15
CA GLU A 152 -31.32 26.22 -26.23
C GLU A 152 -30.05 26.96 -25.81
N GLU A 153 -30.07 28.29 -25.96
CA GLU A 153 -29.04 29.17 -25.39
C GLU A 153 -29.20 29.21 -23.86
N LEU A 154 -28.71 28.16 -23.21
CA LEU A 154 -28.68 28.08 -21.75
C LEU A 154 -27.59 29.01 -21.24
N LYS A 155 -27.89 29.76 -20.17
CA LYS A 155 -26.97 30.78 -19.61
C LYS A 155 -25.58 30.24 -19.28
N TYR A 156 -25.46 28.97 -18.92
CA TYR A 156 -24.19 28.33 -18.59
C TYR A 156 -23.37 27.89 -19.83
N ASN A 157 -23.96 27.93 -21.02
CA ASN A 157 -23.30 27.65 -22.31
C ASN A 157 -22.89 28.94 -23.04
N LEU A 158 -23.12 30.12 -22.45
CA LEU A 158 -22.65 31.39 -22.99
C LEU A 158 -21.11 31.49 -22.86
N PRO A 159 -20.44 32.28 -23.73
CA PRO A 159 -19.02 32.54 -23.60
C PRO A 159 -18.69 33.11 -22.22
N PHE A 160 -17.61 32.59 -21.63
CA PHE A 160 -17.11 33.02 -20.32
C PHE A 160 -16.76 34.51 -20.33
N THR A 161 -17.29 35.23 -19.34
CA THR A 161 -17.13 36.69 -19.22
C THR A 161 -15.98 37.07 -18.31
N ILE A 162 -15.47 38.30 -18.46
CA ILE A 162 -14.39 38.81 -17.60
C ILE A 162 -14.85 38.94 -16.14
N ASP A 163 -16.10 39.34 -15.90
CA ASP A 163 -16.67 39.45 -14.55
C ASP A 163 -16.74 38.09 -13.84
N GLU A 164 -17.02 37.01 -14.58
CA GLU A 164 -16.97 35.64 -14.04
C GLU A 164 -15.55 35.23 -13.69
N LEU A 165 -14.55 35.62 -14.50
CA LEU A 165 -13.14 35.39 -14.21
C LEU A 165 -12.72 36.09 -12.92
N GLU A 166 -13.03 37.39 -12.79
CA GLU A 166 -12.69 38.17 -11.61
C GLU A 166 -13.36 37.61 -10.35
N ASN A 167 -14.64 37.26 -10.43
CA ASN A 167 -15.36 36.64 -9.33
C ASN A 167 -14.78 35.27 -8.93
N ALA A 168 -14.37 34.46 -9.91
CA ALA A 168 -13.72 33.17 -9.66
C ALA A 168 -12.36 33.34 -8.99
N LEU A 169 -11.54 34.28 -9.46
CA LEU A 169 -10.22 34.61 -8.88
C LEU A 169 -10.33 35.17 -7.46
N TYR A 170 -11.35 35.99 -7.18
CA TYR A 170 -11.63 36.51 -5.84
C TYR A 170 -12.01 35.40 -4.85
N ARG A 171 -12.81 34.41 -5.29
CA ARG A 171 -13.27 33.29 -4.43
C ARG A 171 -12.25 32.17 -4.29
N SER A 172 -11.24 32.11 -5.16
CA SER A 172 -10.23 31.06 -5.16
C SER A 172 -9.20 31.30 -4.05
N ASN A 173 -8.80 30.25 -3.33
CA ASN A 173 -7.69 30.30 -2.37
C ASN A 173 -6.36 30.05 -3.09
N ASP A 174 -5.25 30.53 -2.52
CA ASP A 174 -3.92 30.32 -3.09
C ASP A 174 -3.51 28.84 -2.95
N SER A 175 -3.69 28.07 -4.02
CA SER A 175 -3.20 26.70 -4.14
C SER A 175 -1.79 26.64 -4.73
N SER A 176 -1.15 25.49 -4.62
CA SER A 176 0.10 25.20 -5.32
C SER A 176 -0.06 25.42 -6.84
N PRO A 177 0.97 25.95 -7.52
CA PRO A 177 0.88 26.28 -8.93
C PRO A 177 0.92 25.01 -9.78
N GLY A 178 0.32 25.08 -10.97
CA GLY A 178 0.32 23.99 -11.93
C GLY A 178 1.69 23.78 -12.59
N PRO A 179 1.80 22.88 -13.57
CA PRO A 179 3.02 22.66 -14.35
C PRO A 179 3.52 23.91 -15.10
N ASP A 180 2.64 24.87 -15.30
CA ASP A 180 2.91 26.20 -15.88
C ASP A 180 3.55 27.18 -14.88
N ASN A 181 3.63 26.80 -13.60
CA ASN A 181 4.11 27.62 -12.49
C ASN A 181 3.35 28.95 -12.30
N ILE A 182 2.09 29.02 -12.74
CA ILE A 182 1.27 30.23 -12.59
C ILE A 182 0.47 30.13 -11.29
N HIS A 183 0.67 31.08 -10.37
CA HIS A 183 -0.08 31.17 -9.12
C HIS A 183 -1.32 32.06 -9.27
N TYR A 184 -2.39 31.74 -8.52
CA TYR A 184 -3.56 32.62 -8.39
C TYR A 184 -3.19 34.05 -7.93
N ALA A 185 -2.19 34.18 -7.07
CA ALA A 185 -1.66 35.47 -6.65
C ALA A 185 -1.12 36.30 -7.84
N MET A 186 -0.55 35.67 -8.87
CA MET A 186 -0.08 36.39 -10.06
C MET A 186 -1.26 36.88 -10.90
N LEU A 187 -2.28 36.04 -11.09
CA LEU A 187 -3.46 36.36 -11.88
C LEU A 187 -4.29 37.50 -11.26
N ARG A 188 -4.32 37.62 -9.93
CA ARG A 188 -4.98 38.74 -9.23
C ARG A 188 -4.27 40.09 -9.39
N HIS A 189 -3.00 40.11 -9.80
CA HIS A 189 -2.20 41.33 -9.93
C HIS A 189 -1.83 41.66 -11.39
N LEU A 190 -2.50 41.03 -12.37
CA LEU A 190 -2.35 41.42 -13.77
C LEU A 190 -3.01 42.79 -14.00
N PRO A 191 -2.37 43.69 -14.77
CA PRO A 191 -2.93 45.00 -15.11
C PRO A 191 -4.08 44.90 -16.10
#